data_AF-A0A392QCT7-F1
#
_entry.id   AF-A0A392QCT7-F1
#
_cell.length_a   1.000
_cell.length_b   1.000
_cell.length_c   1.000
_cell.angle_alpha   90.00
_cell.angle_beta   90.00
_cell.angle_gamma   90.00
#
_symmetry.space_group_name_H-M   'P 1'
#
loop_
_entity.id
_entity.type
_entity.pdbx_description
1 polymer ?
#
loop_
_entity_poly.entity_id
_entity_poly.type
_entity_poly.pdbx_seq_one_letter_code
_entity_poly.pdbx_strand_id
1 'polypeptide(L)' 'DGELYMWGKNTTGQLGLGKRAPNIVPLPTKVESLDGITVKMAALGSEHSVAISGMQ' A
#
# COMPACT_ATOMS: atom_id res chain seq x y z
N ASP A 1 0.51 -13.62 5.71
CA ASP A 1 1.29 -13.07 6.85
C ASP A 1 0.96 -11.63 7.22
N GLY A 2 -0.06 -11.01 6.62
CA GLY A 2 -0.44 -9.62 6.94
C GLY A 2 0.45 -8.57 6.27
N GLU A 3 1.34 -8.98 5.37
CA GLU A 3 2.08 -8.06 4.50
C GLU A 3 1.16 -7.40 3.47
N LEU A 4 1.44 -6.14 3.14
CA LEU A 4 0.70 -5.39 2.12
C LEU A 4 1.57 -5.18 0.87
N TYR A 5 1.01 -5.55 -0.28
CA TYR A 5 1.58 -5.29 -1.59
C TYR A 5 0.61 -4.46 -2.41
N MET A 6 1.11 -3.45 -3.11
CA MET A 6 0.33 -2.48 -3.88
C MET A 6 0.91 -2.36 -5.29
N TRP A 7 0.05 -2.18 -6.29
CA TRP A 7 0.42 -1.96 -7.69
C TRP A 7 -0.70 -1.22 -8.42
N GLY A 8 -0.42 -0.72 -9.62
CA GLY A 8 -1.36 0.03 -10.46
C GLY A 8 -1.07 1.54 -10.51
N LYS A 9 -2.13 2.34 -10.63
CA LYS A 9 -2.07 3.80 -10.69
C LYS A 9 -1.62 4.37 -9.34
N ASN A 10 -0.68 5.31 -9.39
CA ASN A 10 -0.07 5.93 -8.21
C ASN A 10 0.09 7.47 -8.36
N THR A 11 -0.67 8.11 -9.25
CA THR A 11 -0.50 9.54 -9.56
C THR A 11 -0.78 10.46 -8.37
N THR A 12 -1.48 9.99 -7.33
CA THR A 12 -1.72 10.73 -6.09
C THR A 12 -0.99 10.13 -4.88
N GLY A 13 -0.16 9.11 -5.10
CA GLY A 13 0.49 8.37 -4.02
C GLY A 13 -0.40 7.34 -3.33
N GLN A 14 -1.55 6.98 -3.93
CA GLN A 14 -2.52 6.05 -3.32
C GLN A 14 -1.94 4.66 -3.05
N LEU A 15 -0.81 4.28 -3.64
CA LEU A 15 -0.14 3.01 -3.35
C LEU A 15 0.64 3.00 -2.03
N GLY A 16 0.90 4.16 -1.41
CA GLY A 16 1.62 4.23 -0.13
C GLY A 16 3.11 3.86 -0.21
N LEU A 17 3.69 3.79 -1.41
CA LEU A 17 5.08 3.38 -1.67
C LEU A 17 6.12 4.51 -1.49
N GLY A 18 5.72 5.63 -0.88
CA GLY A 18 6.58 6.79 -0.63
C GLY A 18 6.79 7.72 -1.83
N LYS A 19 7.54 8.82 -1.60
CA LYS A 19 7.66 9.96 -2.54
C LYS A 19 8.40 9.67 -3.86
N ARG A 20 9.16 8.57 -3.92
CA ARG A 20 9.97 8.20 -5.10
C ARG A 20 9.30 7.13 -5.97
N ALA A 21 8.11 6.66 -5.58
CA ALA A 21 7.39 5.67 -6.35
C ALA A 21 6.95 6.25 -7.71
N PRO A 22 7.02 5.45 -8.79
CA PRO A 22 6.56 5.89 -10.11
C PRO A 22 5.05 6.12 -10.10
N ASN A 23 4.56 6.89 -11.08
CA ASN A 23 3.12 7.15 -11.27
C ASN A 23 2.31 5.90 -11.60
N ILE A 24 2.96 4.85 -12.12
CA ILE A 24 2.38 3.54 -12.41
C ILE A 24 3.36 2.48 -11.93
N VAL A 25 2.87 1.51 -11.16
CA VAL A 25 3.64 0.38 -10.63
C VAL A 25 3.09 -0.90 -11.28
N PRO A 26 3.84 -1.55 -12.18
CA PRO A 26 3.30 -2.65 -13.00
C PRO A 26 3.25 -3.99 -12.27
N LEU A 27 4.00 -4.14 -11.18
CA LEU A 27 4.16 -5.40 -10.45
C LEU A 27 3.82 -5.20 -8.97
N PRO A 28 3.29 -6.22 -8.27
CA PRO A 28 3.10 -6.17 -6.83
C PRO A 28 4.39 -5.73 -6.13
N THR A 29 4.32 -4.59 -5.45
CA THR A 29 5.45 -3.99 -4.74
C THR A 29 5.11 -3.90 -3.28
N LYS A 30 6.03 -4.35 -2.42
CA LYS A 30 5.81 -4.36 -0.97
C LYS A 30 5.72 -2.94 -0.44
N VAL A 31 4.77 -2.69 0.47
CA VAL A 31 4.69 -1.45 1.24
C VAL A 31 5.61 -1.59 2.46
N GLU A 32 6.91 -1.39 2.26
CA GLU A 32 7.95 -1.60 3.27
C GLU A 32 7.77 -0.77 4.54
N SER A 33 7.05 0.36 4.46
CA SER A 33 6.73 1.20 5.63
C SER A 33 5.80 0.51 6.65
N LEU A 34 5.20 -0.62 6.28
CA LEU A 34 4.36 -1.45 7.15
C LEU A 34 5.04 -2.75 7.59
N ASP A 35 6.34 -2.91 7.37
CA ASP A 35 7.07 -4.08 7.86
C ASP A 35 6.94 -4.23 9.38
N GLY A 36 6.68 -5.46 9.83
CA GLY A 36 6.38 -5.77 11.24
C GLY A 36 4.95 -5.46 11.68
N ILE A 37 4.13 -4.82 10.85
CA ILE A 37 2.71 -4.55 11.13
C ILE A 37 1.85 -5.54 10.37
N THR A 38 0.98 -6.28 11.08
CA THR A 38 0.01 -7.18 10.45
C THR A 38 -1.19 -6.40 9.94
N VAL A 39 -1.28 -6.20 8.63
CA VAL A 39 -2.46 -5.65 7.95
C VAL A 39 -3.57 -6.70 7.93
N LYS A 40 -4.77 -6.32 8.39
CA LYS A 40 -5.96 -7.18 8.47
C LYS A 40 -6.95 -6.91 7.35
N MET A 41 -7.11 -5.64 6.97
CA MET A 41 -8.04 -5.22 5.94
C MET A 41 -7.46 -4.03 5.17
N ALA A 42 -7.85 -3.89 3.91
CA ALA A 42 -7.56 -2.72 3.11
C ALA A 42 -8.78 -2.36 2.24
N ALA A 43 -8.98 -1.07 2.00
CA ALA A 43 -9.98 -0.53 1.09
C ALA A 43 -9.33 0.51 0.18
N LEU A 44 -9.74 0.53 -1.08
CA LEU A 44 -9.14 1.38 -2.12
C LEU A 44 -10.23 2.30 -2.70
N GLY A 45 -9.91 3.59 -2.78
CA GLY A 45 -10.62 4.57 -3.58
C GLY A 45 -9.81 4.93 -4.83
N SER A 46 -10.36 5.80 -5.68
CA SER A 46 -9.67 6.20 -6.92
C SER A 46 -8.30 6.85 -6.66
N GLU A 47 -8.21 7.67 -5.62
CA GLU A 47 -7.02 8.50 -5.33
C GLU A 47 -6.53 8.37 -3.88
N HIS A 48 -7.05 7.42 -3.11
CA HIS A 48 -6.65 7.16 -1.73
C HIS A 48 -6.81 5.69 -1.38
N SER A 49 -6.11 5.26 -0.34
CA SER A 49 -6.19 3.90 0.20
C SER A 49 -6.19 3.96 1.72
N VAL A 50 -6.87 3.01 2.35
CA VAL A 50 -6.89 2.86 3.81
C VAL A 50 -6.58 1.41 4.16
N ALA A 51 -5.75 1.20 5.17
CA ALA A 51 -5.46 -0.12 5.73
C ALA A 51 -5.74 -0.13 7.23
N ILE A 52 -6.28 -1.24 7.72
CA ILE A 52 -6.48 -1.50 9.15
C ILE A 52 -5.48 -2.55 9.58
N SER A 53 -4.63 -2.22 10.53
CA SER A 53 -3.74 -3.15 11.20
C SER A 53 -4.41 -3.75 12.44
N GLY A 54 -3.98 -4.95 12.83
CA GLY A 54 -4.31 -5.51 14.14
C GLY A 54 -3.43 -4.92 15.23
N MET A 55 -3.94 -4.83 16.45
CA MET A 55 -3.09 -4.80 17.64
C MET A 55 -2.48 -6.20 17.82
N GLN A 56 -1.21 -6.27 18.18
CA GLN A 56 -0.56 -7.53 18.55
C GLN A 56 -1.05 -7.98 19.93
#